data_AF-A0AAW9WIE8-F1
#
_entry.id   AF-A0AAW9WIE8-F1
#
_cell.length_a   1.000
_cell.length_b   1.000
_cell.length_c   1.000
_cell.angle_alpha   90.00
_cell.angle_beta   90.00
_cell.angle_gamma   90.00
#
_symmetry.space_group_name_H-M   'P 1'
#
loop_
_entity.id
_entity.type
_entity.pdbx_description
1 polymer ?
#
loop_
_entity_poly.entity_id
_entity_poly.type
_entity_poly.pdbx_seq_one_letter_code
_entity_poly.pdbx_strand_id
1 'polypeptide(L)'
;MAKEYAQAFYHSKKWKDCRRSYINNRIMIDGGMCEKCHERLGYIVHHKVRITPDNINDPEITLNWDNLRWECKVCHDEEEGHGLNKKAALLVAFDASGQPIPLPPPLNKGVGGF
;
A
#
# COMPACT_ATOMS: atom_id res chain seq x y z
N MET A 1 -3.30 9.48 -0.39
CA MET A 1 -3.60 10.43 -1.48
C MET A 1 -2.45 10.40 -2.48
N ALA A 2 -2.73 10.60 -3.77
CA ALA A 2 -1.69 10.72 -4.78
C ALA A 2 -0.87 11.99 -4.55
N LYS A 3 0.43 11.94 -4.84
CA LYS A 3 1.28 13.14 -4.87
C LYS A 3 0.79 14.06 -5.99
N GLU A 4 0.96 15.37 -5.84
CA GLU A 4 0.42 16.38 -6.78
C GLU A 4 0.81 16.11 -8.24
N TYR A 5 2.08 15.78 -8.50
CA TYR A 5 2.55 15.46 -9.86
C TYR A 5 1.82 14.28 -10.50
N ALA A 6 1.30 13.35 -9.70
CA ALA A 6 0.65 12.14 -10.19
C ALA A 6 -0.87 12.28 -10.33
N GLN A 7 -1.45 13.39 -9.87
CA GLN A 7 -2.90 13.59 -9.88
C GLN A 7 -3.48 13.52 -11.29
N ALA A 8 -2.84 14.17 -12.27
CA ALA A 8 -3.32 14.15 -13.67
C ALA A 8 -3.29 12.73 -14.26
N PHE A 9 -2.22 11.98 -13.99
CA PHE A 9 -2.08 10.59 -14.44
C PHE A 9 -3.20 9.71 -13.87
N TYR A 10 -3.41 9.72 -12.55
CA TYR A 10 -4.42 8.87 -11.91
C TYR A 10 -5.86 9.28 -12.27
N HIS A 11 -6.10 10.51 -12.71
CA HIS A 11 -7.41 10.93 -13.23
C HIS A 11 -7.58 10.67 -14.74
N SER A 12 -6.49 10.35 -15.46
CA SER A 12 -6.51 10.14 -16.90
C SER A 12 -7.39 8.96 -17.31
N LYS A 13 -7.97 9.05 -18.51
CA LYS A 13 -8.73 7.94 -19.12
C LYS A 13 -7.86 6.69 -19.30
N LYS A 14 -6.61 6.89 -19.74
CA LYS A 14 -5.65 5.81 -20.01
C LYS A 14 -5.41 4.93 -18.77
N TRP A 15 -5.14 5.56 -17.62
CA TRP A 15 -4.97 4.82 -16.36
C TRP A 15 -6.25 4.10 -15.94
N LYS A 16 -7.41 4.78 -15.98
CA LYS A 16 -8.69 4.19 -15.58
C LYS A 16 -9.04 2.95 -16.41
N ASP A 17 -8.80 3.01 -17.72
CA ASP A 17 -9.04 1.89 -18.63
C ASP A 17 -8.06 0.74 -18.38
N CYS A 18 -6.75 1.03 -18.28
CA CYS A 18 -5.73 0.02 -17.96
C CYS A 18 -6.02 -0.67 -16.63
N ARG A 19 -6.29 0.10 -15.57
CA ARG A 19 -6.65 -0.43 -14.25
C ARG A 19 -7.87 -1.34 -14.33
N ARG A 20 -8.92 -0.92 -15.05
CA ARG A 20 -10.16 -1.70 -15.18
C ARG A 20 -9.92 -3.00 -15.95
N SER A 21 -9.22 -2.96 -17.08
CA SER A 21 -8.96 -4.15 -17.88
C SER A 21 -8.09 -5.16 -17.11
N TYR A 22 -7.10 -4.68 -16.37
CA TYR A 22 -6.26 -5.51 -15.51
C TYR A 22 -7.07 -6.20 -14.40
N ILE A 23 -7.89 -5.45 -13.66
CA ILE A 23 -8.75 -6.03 -12.60
C ILE A 23 -9.73 -7.05 -13.18
N ASN A 24 -10.38 -6.75 -14.30
CA ASN A 24 -11.30 -7.69 -14.94
C ASN A 24 -10.58 -8.98 -15.36
N ASN A 25 -9.35 -8.87 -15.88
CA ASN A 25 -8.55 -10.04 -16.22
C ASN A 25 -8.23 -10.89 -14.97
N ARG A 26 -7.83 -10.27 -13.86
CA ARG A 26 -7.62 -10.99 -12.58
C ARG A 26 -8.88 -11.72 -12.12
N ILE A 27 -10.03 -11.03 -12.17
CA ILE A 27 -11.32 -11.65 -11.83
C ILE A 27 -11.62 -12.87 -12.70
N MET A 28 -11.33 -12.80 -14.00
CA MET A 28 -11.54 -13.92 -14.92
C MET A 28 -10.58 -15.10 -14.69
N ILE A 29 -9.36 -14.85 -14.21
CA ILE A 29 -8.35 -15.89 -13.97
C ILE A 29 -8.61 -16.65 -12.67
N ASP A 30 -8.81 -15.91 -11.56
CA ASP A 30 -8.82 -16.51 -10.20
C ASP A 30 -9.93 -15.96 -9.29
N GLY A 31 -10.91 -15.23 -9.83
CA GLY A 31 -11.94 -14.57 -9.04
C GLY A 31 -11.50 -13.24 -8.42
N GLY A 32 -10.30 -12.74 -8.75
CA GLY A 32 -9.80 -11.44 -8.32
C GLY A 32 -9.01 -11.51 -7.03
N MET A 33 -8.31 -12.64 -6.81
CA MET A 33 -7.49 -12.87 -5.64
C MET A 33 -6.26 -11.96 -5.64
N CYS A 34 -5.81 -11.60 -4.44
CA CYS A 34 -4.58 -10.87 -4.21
C CYS A 34 -3.41 -11.67 -4.77
N GLU A 35 -2.63 -11.07 -5.66
CA GLU A 35 -1.48 -11.69 -6.32
C GLU A 35 -0.26 -11.88 -5.41
N LYS A 36 -0.29 -11.32 -4.20
CA LYS A 36 0.79 -11.47 -3.22
C LYS A 36 0.52 -12.59 -2.23
N CYS A 37 -0.66 -12.62 -1.60
CA CYS A 37 -0.98 -13.61 -0.57
C CYS A 37 -1.86 -14.76 -1.04
N HIS A 38 -2.65 -14.59 -2.11
CA HIS A 38 -3.57 -15.59 -2.64
C HIS A 38 -4.67 -16.06 -1.64
N GLU A 39 -4.82 -15.39 -0.49
CA GLU A 39 -5.77 -15.76 0.57
C GLU A 39 -7.03 -14.86 0.60
N ARG A 40 -6.96 -13.69 -0.03
CA ARG A 40 -8.00 -12.64 0.04
C ARG A 40 -8.18 -12.01 -1.33
N LEU A 41 -9.35 -11.40 -1.55
CA LEU A 41 -9.57 -10.57 -2.74
C LEU A 41 -8.62 -9.37 -2.74
N GLY A 42 -8.17 -9.00 -3.94
CA GLY A 42 -7.44 -7.75 -4.13
C GLY A 42 -8.36 -6.54 -3.93
N TYR A 43 -7.73 -5.40 -3.69
CA TYR A 43 -8.38 -4.16 -3.31
C TYR A 43 -7.82 -2.97 -4.10
N ILE A 44 -6.51 -2.98 -4.36
CA ILE A 44 -5.78 -1.89 -5.00
C ILE A 44 -4.81 -2.44 -6.04
N VAL A 45 -4.70 -1.74 -7.18
CA VAL A 45 -3.64 -2.01 -8.16
C VAL A 45 -2.41 -1.25 -7.72
N HIS A 46 -1.36 -1.99 -7.39
CA HIS A 46 -0.05 -1.50 -7.01
C HIS A 46 0.87 -1.41 -8.24
N HIS A 47 1.71 -0.38 -8.31
CA HIS A 47 2.78 -0.25 -9.30
C HIS A 47 4.06 -0.84 -8.72
N LYS A 48 4.60 -1.92 -9.32
CA LYS A 48 5.81 -2.61 -8.83
C LYS A 48 7.04 -1.70 -8.88
N VAL A 49 7.18 -0.90 -9.94
CA VAL A 49 8.13 0.22 -9.98
C VAL A 49 7.40 1.49 -9.58
N ARG A 50 7.95 2.18 -8.58
CA ARG A 50 7.39 3.43 -8.07
C ARG A 50 7.31 4.51 -9.16
N ILE A 51 6.13 5.12 -9.31
CA ILE A 51 5.97 6.28 -10.18
C ILE A 51 6.64 7.51 -9.54
N THR A 52 7.53 8.15 -10.28
CA THR A 52 8.24 9.39 -9.98
C THR A 52 7.89 10.46 -11.05
N PRO A 53 8.20 11.74 -10.83
CA PRO A 53 8.04 12.76 -11.87
C PRO A 53 8.77 12.43 -13.17
N ASP A 54 9.93 11.78 -13.07
CA ASP A 54 10.79 11.47 -14.22
C ASP A 54 10.23 10.33 -15.08
N ASN A 55 9.50 9.38 -14.47
CA ASN A 55 9.01 8.18 -15.16
C ASN A 55 7.49 8.17 -15.42
N ILE A 56 6.75 9.19 -14.96
CA ILE A 56 5.27 9.20 -15.04
C ILE A 56 4.70 9.18 -16.46
N ASN A 57 5.49 9.60 -17.45
CA ASN A 57 5.08 9.61 -18.85
C ASN A 57 5.52 8.34 -19.60
N ASP A 58 6.23 7.43 -18.94
CA ASP A 58 6.66 6.16 -19.52
C ASP A 58 5.54 5.12 -19.40
N PRO A 59 4.91 4.68 -20.50
CA PRO A 59 3.86 3.68 -20.47
C PRO A 59 4.36 2.29 -20.05
N GLU A 60 5.64 1.97 -20.27
CA GLU A 60 6.23 0.70 -19.83
C GLU A 60 6.31 0.61 -18.30
N ILE A 61 6.33 1.76 -17.63
CA ILE A 61 6.26 1.82 -16.16
C ILE A 61 4.82 1.99 -15.69
N THR A 62 4.05 2.88 -16.33
CA THR A 62 2.77 3.34 -15.77
C THR A 62 1.55 2.52 -16.19
N LEU A 63 1.60 1.88 -17.36
CA LEU A 63 0.45 1.21 -18.00
C LEU A 63 0.71 -0.25 -18.37
N ASN A 64 1.96 -0.72 -18.37
CA ASN A 64 2.29 -2.12 -18.62
C ASN A 64 1.86 -3.01 -17.45
N TRP A 65 1.09 -4.05 -17.76
CA TRP A 65 0.56 -5.01 -16.78
C TRP A 65 1.65 -5.77 -16.02
N ASP A 66 2.82 -5.98 -16.64
CA ASP A 66 3.96 -6.60 -15.97
C ASP A 66 4.46 -5.76 -14.81
N ASN A 67 4.17 -4.45 -14.81
CA ASN A 67 4.51 -3.53 -13.74
C ASN A 67 3.36 -3.22 -12.79
N LEU A 68 2.22 -3.91 -12.94
CA LEU A 68 1.08 -3.83 -12.05
C LEU A 68 0.95 -5.09 -11.20
N ARG A 69 0.29 -4.96 -10.05
CA ARG A 69 -0.10 -6.08 -9.19
C ARG A 69 -1.42 -5.79 -8.50
N TRP A 70 -2.36 -6.72 -8.51
CA TRP A 70 -3.61 -6.63 -7.77
C TRP A 70 -3.43 -7.15 -6.35
N GLU A 71 -3.44 -6.25 -5.37
CA GLU A 71 -3.12 -6.59 -3.99
C GLU A 71 -4.28 -6.29 -3.05
N CYS A 72 -4.44 -7.13 -2.02
CA CYS A 72 -5.32 -6.81 -0.90
C CYS A 72 -4.72 -5.64 -0.09
N LYS A 73 -5.56 -4.94 0.68
CA LYS A 73 -5.13 -3.76 1.44
C LYS A 73 -3.95 -4.06 2.38
N VAL A 74 -3.96 -5.22 3.06
CA VAL A 74 -2.90 -5.62 3.99
C VAL A 74 -1.57 -5.77 3.27
N CYS A 75 -1.56 -6.52 2.17
CA CYS A 75 -0.38 -6.73 1.34
C CYS A 75 0.18 -5.43 0.77
N HIS A 76 -0.69 -4.54 0.30
CA HIS A 76 -0.29 -3.24 -0.24
C HIS A 76 0.28 -2.31 0.84
N ASP A 77 -0.29 -2.32 2.05
CA ASP A 77 0.22 -1.51 3.16
C ASP A 77 1.57 -2.03 3.69
N GLU A 78 1.99 -3.25 3.36
CA GLU A 78 3.34 -3.74 3.67
C GLU A 78 4.39 -3.23 2.69
N GLU A 79 3.98 -2.77 1.49
CA GLU A 79 4.89 -2.27 0.46
C GLU A 79 5.63 -1.01 0.91
N GLU A 80 6.89 -0.90 0.49
CA GLU A 80 7.77 0.19 0.88
C GLU A 80 7.21 1.56 0.44
N GLY A 81 6.97 2.44 1.42
CA GLY A 81 6.43 3.77 1.18
C GLY A 81 4.90 3.85 1.07
N HIS A 82 4.19 2.75 1.30
CA HIS A 82 2.72 2.70 1.44
C HIS A 82 2.31 2.41 2.89
N GLY A 83 3.06 1.53 3.56
CA GLY A 83 2.96 1.34 4.99
C GLY A 83 3.55 2.49 5.76
N LEU A 84 2.84 2.92 6.81
CA LEU A 84 3.48 3.41 8.02
C LEU A 84 4.31 2.26 8.61
N ASN A 85 5.38 1.84 7.91
CA ASN A 85 6.37 0.88 8.38
C ASN A 85 7.29 1.59 9.35
N LYS A 86 6.71 2.07 10.44
CA LYS A 86 7.06 1.65 11.79
C LYS A 86 5.71 1.55 12.49
N LYS A 87 5.49 0.50 13.29
CA LYS A 87 4.74 0.72 14.52
C LYS A 87 5.46 1.88 15.19
N ALA A 88 5.06 3.12 14.93
CA ALA A 88 5.35 4.21 15.83
C ALA A 88 4.84 3.63 17.14
N ALA A 89 5.77 3.34 18.05
CA ALA A 89 5.38 2.90 19.38
C ALA A 89 4.27 3.86 19.78
N LEU A 90 3.09 3.34 20.11
CA LEU A 90 1.99 4.19 20.52
C LEU A 90 2.59 5.10 21.60
N LEU A 91 2.72 6.39 21.31
CA LEU A 91 3.35 7.34 22.23
C LEU A 91 2.33 7.80 23.27
N VAL A 92 1.04 7.57 22.98
CA VAL A 92 -0.10 8.12 23.72
C VAL A 92 -1.19 7.05 23.82
N ALA A 93 -1.81 6.96 25.00
CA ALA A 93 -3.09 6.28 25.25
C ALA A 93 -4.14 7.31 25.69
N PHE A 94 -5.40 6.92 25.79
CA PHE A 94 -6.45 7.80 26.32
C PHE A 94 -6.89 7.29 27.70
N ASP A 95 -7.03 8.20 28.66
CA ASP A 95 -7.59 7.86 29.97
C ASP A 95 -9.12 7.66 29.90
N ALA A 96 -9.74 7.31 31.04
CA ALA A 96 -11.18 7.08 31.12
C ALA A 96 -12.05 8.32 30.79
N SER A 97 -11.46 9.51 30.80
CA SER A 97 -12.10 10.77 30.39
C SER A 97 -11.85 11.12 28.92
N GLY A 98 -11.07 10.31 28.21
CA GLY A 98 -10.68 10.53 26.82
C GLY A 98 -9.54 11.52 26.65
N GLN A 99 -8.76 11.81 27.70
CA GLN A 99 -7.59 12.68 27.60
C GLN A 99 -6.35 11.88 27.18
N PRO A 100 -5.52 12.43 26.27
CA PRO A 100 -4.28 11.78 25.84
C PRO A 100 -3.24 11.77 26.97
N ILE A 101 -2.74 10.60 27.32
CA ILE A 101 -1.67 10.37 28.30
C ILE A 101 -0.47 9.68 27.63
N PRO A 102 0.79 10.03 27.98
CA PRO A 102 1.96 9.37 27.40
C PRO A 102 2.01 7.90 27.80
N LEU A 103 2.32 7.01 26.85
CA LEU A 103 2.57 5.61 27.14
C LEU A 103 3.97 5.45 27.76
N PRO A 104 4.12 4.65 28.82
CA PRO A 104 5.42 4.43 29.43
C PRO A 104 6.37 3.78 28.41
N PRO A 105 7.68 4.11 28.44
CA PRO A 105 8.65 3.50 27.54
C PRO A 105 8.63 1.97 27.70
N PRO A 106 8.88 1.21 26.62
CA PRO A 106 8.90 -0.24 26.69
C PRO A 106 9.92 -0.69 27.75
N LEU A 107 9.50 -1.57 28.65
CA LEU A 107 10.37 -2.15 29.66
C LEU A 107 11.58 -2.76 28.96
N ASN A 108 12.78 -2.24 29.28
CA ASN A 108 14.02 -2.81 28.79
C ASN A 108 14.07 -4.26 29.28
N LYS A 109 14.02 -5.23 28.36
CA LYS A 109 14.26 -6.63 28.73
C LYS A 109 15.72 -6.71 29.17
N GLY A 110 15.93 -6.66 30.47
CA GLY A 110 17.24 -6.77 31.09
C GLY A 110 17.94 -8.01 30.56
N VAL A 111 19.20 -7.83 30.15
CA VAL A 111 20.16 -8.90 29.98
C VAL A 111 20.34 -9.54 31.36
N GLY A 112 19.59 -10.59 31.63
CA GLY A 112 19.76 -11.43 32.81
C GLY A 112 20.90 -12.41 32.53
N GLY A 113 22.08 -12.11 33.05
CA GLY A 113 23.12 -13.11 33.24
C GLY A 113 22.72 -14.07 34.35
N PHE A 114 22.90 -15.36 34.11
CA PHE A 114 23.76 -16.30 34.86
C PHE A 114 24.13 -17.43 33.91
#